data_AF-C0BU13-F1
#
_entry.id   AF-C0BU13-F1
#
_cell.length_a   1.000
_cell.length_b   1.000
_cell.length_c   1.000
_cell.angle_alpha   90.00
_cell.angle_beta   90.00
_cell.angle_gamma   90.00
#
_symmetry.space_group_name_H-M   'P 1'
#
loop_
_entity.id
_entity.type
_entity.pdbx_description
1 polymer ?
#
loop_
_entity_poly.entity_id
_entity_poly.type
_entity_poly.pdbx_seq_one_letter_code
_entity_poly.pdbx_strand_id
1 'polypeptide(L)'
;MVGYSADDYLRFSADKETIYYSEPVYACEDAYVLPTNDNSEQWGVRSDGHWTYVNCLMYSFPPQGWKIHITSTIYDAQNVLYDVAEYLFVKSISFKYLSSRTCFIQANGKYADRLESGKFITIYPSSEHIFIQLLKDLKTIVCKYDDGPYILTDKQWQNSNVFFRYGALKPRFSNEKNVPVIVTPQGDLIPDKELPLYSLPSFVDEPIYVKENNYFIEYSNGKLTDYQIDSAVHFSNNGGVYLASRNGKKYILKEGRKNVGVSDRSCLDAFHRIKHEYQILRSLSPLSDVVNAVDCFDVWNHAFLVEVFF
;
A
#
# COMPACT_ATOMS: atom_id res chain seq x y z
N MET A 1 -13.16 3.19 -11.72
CA MET A 1 -12.93 4.55 -12.27
C MET A 1 -12.42 5.41 -11.13
N VAL A 2 -11.15 5.79 -11.18
CA VAL A 2 -10.56 6.72 -10.21
C VAL A 2 -11.21 8.07 -10.44
N GLY A 3 -11.83 8.65 -9.41
CA GLY A 3 -12.43 9.97 -9.50
C GLY A 3 -11.34 11.02 -9.49
N TYR A 4 -11.03 11.59 -10.65
CA TYR A 4 -10.22 12.79 -10.77
C TYR A 4 -10.94 13.98 -10.13
N SER A 5 -10.22 14.84 -9.41
CA SER A 5 -10.76 16.11 -8.94
C SER A 5 -11.03 17.05 -10.13
N ALA A 6 -11.82 18.10 -9.93
CA ALA A 6 -12.08 19.08 -11.00
C ALA A 6 -10.78 19.73 -11.53
N ASP A 7 -9.77 19.90 -10.68
CA ASP A 7 -8.46 20.45 -11.05
C ASP A 7 -7.63 19.44 -11.85
N ASP A 8 -7.82 18.14 -11.63
CA ASP A 8 -7.16 17.09 -12.42
C ASP A 8 -7.71 17.07 -13.85
N TYR A 9 -9.02 17.28 -14.04
CA TYR A 9 -9.65 17.36 -15.37
C TYR A 9 -9.07 18.50 -16.23
N LEU A 10 -8.71 19.62 -15.62
CA LEU A 10 -8.09 20.74 -16.34
C LEU A 10 -6.73 20.36 -16.94
N ARG A 11 -6.01 19.41 -16.32
CA ARG A 11 -4.69 18.95 -16.79
C ARG A 11 -4.80 18.04 -18.02
N PHE A 12 -5.87 17.24 -18.11
CA PHE A 12 -6.18 16.47 -19.32
C PHE A 12 -6.61 17.37 -20.50
N SER A 13 -6.97 18.63 -20.25
CA SER A 13 -7.33 19.62 -21.28
C SER A 13 -6.23 20.65 -21.57
N ALA A 14 -5.01 20.45 -21.05
CA ALA A 14 -3.93 21.42 -21.18
C ALA A 14 -3.24 21.40 -22.56
N ASP A 15 -3.42 20.33 -23.32
CA ASP A 15 -2.88 20.19 -24.67
C ASP A 15 -3.74 20.99 -25.65
N LYS A 16 -3.18 22.10 -26.14
CA LYS A 16 -3.85 23.01 -27.08
C LYS A 16 -3.83 22.49 -28.53
N GLU A 17 -3.13 21.40 -28.81
CA GLU A 17 -3.01 20.83 -30.16
C GLU A 17 -4.10 19.80 -30.48
N THR A 18 -4.86 19.34 -29.47
CA THR A 18 -5.98 18.41 -29.65
C THR A 18 -7.26 18.93 -29.00
N ILE A 19 -8.40 18.58 -29.60
CA ILE A 19 -9.74 18.84 -29.05
C ILE A 19 -10.24 17.72 -28.13
N TYR A 20 -9.44 16.65 -27.98
CA TYR A 20 -9.70 15.51 -27.09
C TYR A 20 -8.80 15.60 -25.86
N TYR A 21 -9.24 15.02 -24.74
CA TYR A 21 -8.39 14.82 -23.58
C TYR A 21 -7.14 14.02 -23.97
N SER A 22 -5.96 14.58 -23.71
CA SER A 22 -4.69 13.86 -23.87
C SER A 22 -4.14 13.45 -22.50
N GLU A 23 -3.36 12.37 -22.48
CA GLU A 23 -2.61 12.01 -21.27
C GLU A 23 -1.67 13.17 -20.93
N PRO A 24 -1.76 13.74 -19.73
CA PRO A 24 -0.92 14.86 -19.35
C PRO A 24 0.56 14.45 -19.40
N VAL A 25 1.38 15.22 -20.11
CA VAL A 25 2.83 15.07 -20.12
C VAL A 25 3.36 15.56 -18.77
N TYR A 26 3.55 14.64 -17.82
CA TYR A 26 4.02 14.96 -16.48
C TYR A 26 5.52 15.30 -16.46
N ALA A 27 5.85 16.58 -16.39
CA ALA A 27 6.98 17.01 -15.56
C ALA A 27 6.37 17.39 -14.20
N CYS A 28 6.25 16.42 -13.28
CA CYS A 28 5.70 16.66 -11.96
C CYS A 28 6.73 17.47 -11.15
N GLU A 29 6.42 18.71 -10.75
CA GLU A 29 7.30 19.56 -9.93
C GLU A 29 7.70 18.90 -8.58
N ASP A 30 6.97 17.87 -8.15
CA ASP A 30 7.18 17.09 -6.94
C ASP A 30 7.64 15.64 -7.22
N ALA A 31 8.27 15.40 -8.37
CA ALA A 31 8.87 14.11 -8.71
C ALA A 31 9.97 13.71 -7.72
N TYR A 32 10.01 12.44 -7.34
CA TYR A 32 11.08 11.94 -6.49
C TYR A 32 12.38 11.77 -7.29
N VAL A 33 13.49 12.12 -6.65
CA VAL A 33 14.82 12.12 -7.26
C VAL A 33 15.58 10.85 -6.86
N LEU A 34 16.19 10.18 -7.85
CA LEU A 34 17.09 9.05 -7.62
C LEU A 34 18.49 9.54 -7.24
N PRO A 35 19.27 8.77 -6.46
CA PRO A 35 20.67 9.06 -6.25
C PRO A 35 21.45 8.99 -7.57
N THR A 36 22.57 9.72 -7.64
CA THR A 36 23.48 9.62 -8.79
C THR A 36 24.02 8.20 -8.90
N ASN A 37 24.08 7.69 -10.13
CA ASN A 37 24.63 6.38 -10.43
C ASN A 37 25.76 6.54 -11.44
N ASP A 38 26.98 6.27 -10.99
CA ASP A 38 28.21 6.40 -11.81
C ASP A 38 28.21 5.45 -13.03
N ASN A 39 27.36 4.43 -13.03
CA ASN A 39 27.19 3.47 -14.13
C ASN A 39 25.84 3.65 -14.84
N SER A 40 25.40 4.88 -15.07
CA SER A 40 24.09 5.20 -15.66
C SER A 40 23.81 4.48 -16.98
N GLU A 41 24.84 4.20 -17.79
CA GLU A 41 24.72 3.44 -19.05
C GLU A 41 24.21 2.01 -18.88
N GLN A 42 24.35 1.43 -17.68
CA GLN A 42 23.87 0.08 -17.36
C GLN A 42 22.38 0.05 -16.96
N TRP A 43 21.71 1.20 -16.94
CA TRP A 43 20.35 1.33 -16.42
C TRP A 43 19.42 2.02 -17.41
N GLY A 44 18.27 1.39 -17.65
CA GLY A 44 17.15 2.01 -18.34
C GLY A 44 16.15 2.57 -17.33
N VAL A 45 15.94 3.88 -17.35
CA VAL A 45 14.90 4.56 -16.56
C VAL A 45 13.76 4.97 -17.48
N ARG A 46 12.53 4.57 -17.14
CA ARG A 46 11.31 5.00 -17.84
C ARG A 46 10.23 5.35 -16.84
N SER A 47 9.37 6.30 -17.15
CA SER A 47 8.19 6.64 -16.34
C SER A 47 6.93 6.49 -17.19
N ASP A 48 5.85 6.01 -16.58
CA ASP A 48 4.49 6.04 -17.14
C ASP A 48 3.62 7.15 -16.51
N GLY A 49 4.25 8.09 -15.81
CA GLY A 49 3.60 9.17 -15.06
C GLY A 49 3.19 8.78 -13.65
N HIS A 50 2.85 7.50 -13.40
CA HIS A 50 2.50 7.00 -12.08
C HIS A 50 3.64 6.21 -11.42
N TRP A 51 4.28 5.33 -12.19
CA TRP A 51 5.44 4.53 -11.80
C TRP A 51 6.67 4.95 -12.61
N THR A 52 7.79 5.09 -11.91
CA THR A 52 9.11 5.12 -12.53
C THR A 52 9.76 3.75 -12.40
N TYR A 53 10.13 3.15 -13.52
CA TYR A 53 10.79 1.85 -13.62
C TYR A 53 12.28 2.06 -13.83
N VAL A 54 13.08 1.37 -13.03
CA VAL A 54 14.54 1.45 -13.01
C VAL A 54 15.07 0.04 -13.27
N ASN A 55 15.47 -0.21 -14.51
CA ASN A 55 15.84 -1.53 -14.99
C ASN A 55 17.34 -1.61 -15.20
N CYS A 56 18.00 -2.55 -14.52
CA CYS A 56 19.39 -2.87 -14.82
C CYS A 56 19.43 -3.73 -16.10
N LEU A 57 20.12 -3.25 -17.14
CA LEU A 57 20.15 -3.88 -18.47
C LEU A 57 20.85 -5.24 -18.46
N MET A 58 21.78 -5.44 -17.52
CA MET A 58 22.52 -6.70 -17.35
C MET A 58 21.83 -7.68 -16.39
N TYR A 59 20.73 -7.27 -15.77
CA TYR A 59 20.02 -8.06 -14.78
C TYR A 59 18.75 -8.68 -15.37
N SER A 60 18.55 -9.97 -15.09
CA SER A 60 17.32 -10.66 -15.46
C SER A 60 16.67 -11.29 -14.24
N PHE A 61 15.34 -11.16 -14.17
CA PHE A 61 14.49 -11.78 -13.17
C PHE A 61 13.39 -12.60 -13.88
N PRO A 62 12.85 -13.64 -13.21
CA PRO A 62 11.86 -14.54 -13.80
C PRO A 62 10.54 -13.81 -14.11
N PRO A 63 9.64 -14.40 -14.93
CA PRO A 63 8.33 -13.81 -15.19
C PRO A 63 7.42 -13.74 -13.94
N GLN A 64 7.62 -14.65 -12.99
CA GLN A 64 6.93 -14.71 -11.70
C GLN A 64 7.91 -15.11 -10.58
N GLY A 65 7.61 -14.73 -9.35
CA GLY A 65 8.47 -15.03 -8.20
C GLY A 65 8.14 -14.17 -6.99
N TRP A 66 9.05 -14.12 -6.03
CA TRP A 66 9.00 -13.21 -4.89
C TRP A 66 9.28 -11.78 -5.34
N LYS A 67 8.42 -10.83 -4.95
CA LYS A 67 8.66 -9.38 -5.04
C LYS A 67 8.62 -8.78 -3.65
N ILE A 68 9.43 -7.75 -3.44
CA ILE A 68 9.51 -7.01 -2.18
C ILE A 68 8.88 -5.64 -2.41
N HIS A 69 8.01 -5.23 -1.49
CA HIS A 69 7.46 -3.89 -1.44
C HIS A 69 8.01 -3.14 -0.22
N ILE A 70 8.42 -1.90 -0.43
CA ILE A 70 8.78 -0.99 0.65
C ILE A 70 7.63 0.00 0.82
N THR A 71 7.18 0.17 2.06
CA THR A 71 6.25 1.22 2.47
C THR A 71 7.02 2.38 3.10
N SER A 72 6.40 3.55 3.19
CA SER A 72 7.02 4.75 3.77
C SER A 72 5.96 5.71 4.30
N THR A 73 6.34 6.70 5.10
CA THR A 73 5.52 7.88 5.34
C THR A 73 5.68 8.86 4.19
N ILE A 74 4.73 9.80 4.03
CA ILE A 74 4.87 10.85 3.02
C ILE A 74 6.09 11.76 3.27
N TYR A 75 6.53 11.87 4.53
CA TYR A 75 7.67 12.71 4.93
C TYR A 75 9.00 12.03 4.66
N ASP A 76 9.07 10.70 4.81
CA ASP A 76 10.28 9.93 4.61
C ASP A 76 10.48 9.45 3.18
N ALA A 77 9.43 9.45 2.34
CA ALA A 77 9.43 8.81 1.03
C ALA A 77 10.63 9.16 0.13
N GLN A 78 11.04 10.44 0.08
CA GLN A 78 12.21 10.83 -0.72
C GLN A 78 13.52 10.23 -0.19
N ASN A 79 13.71 10.22 1.14
CA ASN A 79 14.92 9.68 1.76
C ASN A 79 14.93 8.15 1.70
N VAL A 80 13.77 7.50 1.91
CA VAL A 80 13.62 6.04 1.74
C VAL A 80 13.97 5.63 0.31
N LEU A 81 13.48 6.37 -0.69
CA LEU A 81 13.83 6.10 -2.08
C LEU A 81 15.33 6.23 -2.31
N TYR A 82 15.94 7.31 -1.81
CA TYR A 82 17.37 7.57 -2.00
C TYR A 82 18.22 6.40 -1.49
N ASP A 83 18.04 6.02 -0.22
CA ASP A 83 18.85 4.98 0.43
C ASP A 83 18.60 3.58 -0.15
N VAL A 84 17.33 3.26 -0.45
CA VAL A 84 16.99 1.98 -1.08
C VAL A 84 17.57 1.92 -2.50
N ALA A 85 17.41 2.97 -3.30
CA ALA A 85 17.91 3.01 -4.67
C ALA A 85 19.44 2.94 -4.72
N GLU A 86 20.15 3.65 -3.84
CA GLU A 86 21.62 3.60 -3.75
C GLU A 86 22.10 2.15 -3.54
N TYR A 87 21.50 1.44 -2.57
CA TYR A 87 21.80 0.05 -2.33
C TYR A 87 21.45 -0.87 -3.51
N LEU A 88 20.28 -0.67 -4.14
CA LEU A 88 19.86 -1.49 -5.29
C LEU A 88 20.72 -1.26 -6.53
N PHE A 89 21.26 -0.05 -6.72
CA PHE A 89 22.24 0.24 -7.77
C PHE A 89 23.53 -0.57 -7.55
N VAL A 90 24.08 -0.56 -6.33
CA VAL A 90 25.25 -1.37 -5.97
C VAL A 90 25.02 -2.86 -6.19
N LYS A 91 23.79 -3.35 -5.92
CA LYS A 91 23.42 -4.76 -6.10
C LYS A 91 22.95 -5.12 -7.51
N SER A 92 22.84 -4.15 -8.43
CA SER A 92 22.33 -4.35 -9.79
C SER A 92 20.92 -4.98 -9.83
N ILE A 93 20.03 -4.57 -8.93
CA ILE A 93 18.66 -5.10 -8.82
C ILE A 93 17.67 -4.12 -9.45
N SER A 94 16.81 -4.63 -10.33
CA SER A 94 15.74 -3.81 -10.93
C SER A 94 14.60 -3.55 -9.96
N PHE A 95 14.00 -2.36 -10.05
CA PHE A 95 12.89 -1.93 -9.19
C PHE A 95 12.00 -0.90 -9.89
N LYS A 96 10.86 -0.57 -9.29
CA LYS A 96 10.04 0.59 -9.64
C LYS A 96 9.58 1.32 -8.39
N TYR A 97 9.20 2.57 -8.52
CA TYR A 97 8.68 3.39 -7.41
C TYR A 97 7.61 4.37 -7.91
N LEU A 98 6.74 4.84 -7.01
CA LEU A 98 5.75 5.88 -7.36
C LEU A 98 6.48 7.16 -7.77
N SER A 99 6.16 7.72 -8.94
CA SER A 99 6.99 8.73 -9.59
C SER A 99 7.10 10.06 -8.83
N SER A 100 6.08 10.44 -8.07
CA SER A 100 6.01 11.74 -7.38
C SER A 100 5.27 11.66 -6.05
N ARG A 101 5.42 12.72 -5.25
CA ARG A 101 4.65 12.88 -3.99
C ARG A 101 3.15 12.87 -4.24
N THR A 102 2.69 13.46 -5.35
CA THR A 102 1.29 13.41 -5.78
C THR A 102 0.83 11.97 -6.03
N CYS A 103 1.61 11.16 -6.77
CA CYS A 103 1.28 9.74 -6.99
C CYS A 103 1.24 8.96 -5.67
N PHE A 104 2.15 9.27 -4.74
CA PHE A 104 2.17 8.68 -3.40
C PHE A 104 0.87 8.97 -2.61
N ILE A 105 0.43 10.23 -2.59
CA ILE A 105 -0.82 10.64 -1.93
C ILE A 105 -2.01 9.93 -2.57
N GLN A 106 -2.07 9.91 -3.90
CA GLN A 106 -3.16 9.27 -4.64
C GLN A 106 -3.24 7.76 -4.37
N ALA A 107 -2.10 7.06 -4.38
CA ALA A 107 -2.02 5.62 -4.09
C ALA A 107 -2.46 5.28 -2.65
N ASN A 108 -2.35 6.23 -1.73
CA ASN A 108 -2.72 6.05 -0.32
C ASN A 108 -4.01 6.77 0.07
N GLY A 109 -4.71 7.41 -0.87
CA GLY A 109 -5.94 8.18 -0.60
C GLY A 109 -7.09 7.32 -0.06
N LYS A 110 -8.12 7.98 0.50
CA LYS A 110 -9.28 7.28 1.11
C LYS A 110 -9.96 6.29 0.16
N TYR A 111 -10.18 6.70 -1.09
CA TYR A 111 -10.86 5.89 -2.11
C TYR A 111 -9.88 5.29 -3.12
N ALA A 112 -8.59 5.29 -2.80
CA ALA A 112 -7.60 4.58 -3.58
C ALA A 112 -7.84 3.07 -3.51
N ASP A 113 -7.25 2.33 -4.44
CA ASP A 113 -7.27 0.88 -4.37
C ASP A 113 -6.53 0.40 -3.12
N ARG A 114 -7.27 -0.18 -2.19
CA ARG A 114 -6.71 -0.70 -0.93
C ARG A 114 -5.75 -1.88 -1.14
N LEU A 115 -5.79 -2.54 -2.30
CA LEU A 115 -4.89 -3.63 -2.66
C LEU A 115 -3.50 -3.10 -3.05
N GLU A 116 -3.42 -1.88 -3.59
CA GLU A 116 -2.17 -1.23 -3.96
C GLU A 116 -1.63 -0.26 -2.90
N SER A 117 -2.46 0.17 -1.94
CA SER A 117 -2.05 1.13 -0.91
C SER A 117 -0.89 0.62 -0.06
N GLY A 118 0.05 1.54 0.21
CA GLY A 118 1.27 1.30 0.96
C GLY A 118 2.45 0.83 0.10
N LYS A 119 2.23 0.33 -1.11
CA LYS A 119 3.30 -0.09 -2.02
C LYS A 119 3.99 1.14 -2.62
N PHE A 120 5.11 1.59 -2.05
CA PHE A 120 5.86 2.73 -2.58
C PHE A 120 6.96 2.31 -3.56
N ILE A 121 7.83 1.37 -3.16
CA ILE A 121 8.89 0.81 -4.01
C ILE A 121 8.60 -0.67 -4.21
N THR A 122 8.70 -1.18 -5.44
CA THR A 122 8.63 -2.61 -5.77
C THR A 122 9.96 -3.08 -6.30
N ILE A 123 10.53 -4.13 -5.71
CA ILE A 123 11.87 -4.65 -5.99
C ILE A 123 11.75 -6.07 -6.54
N TYR A 124 12.54 -6.41 -7.56
CA TYR A 124 12.43 -7.66 -8.32
C TYR A 124 13.66 -8.57 -8.14
N PRO A 125 13.69 -9.42 -7.10
CA PRO A 125 14.68 -10.49 -6.95
C PRO A 125 14.70 -11.47 -8.14
N SER A 126 15.88 -11.98 -8.50
CA SER A 126 16.07 -12.95 -9.59
C SER A 126 15.96 -14.40 -9.11
N SER A 127 16.09 -14.63 -7.81
CA SER A 127 16.01 -15.94 -7.18
C SER A 127 15.59 -15.81 -5.71
N GLU A 128 15.21 -16.94 -5.10
CA GLU A 128 14.89 -17.01 -3.67
C GLU A 128 16.08 -16.61 -2.79
N HIS A 129 17.31 -16.98 -3.17
CA HIS A 129 18.52 -16.60 -2.44
C HIS A 129 18.68 -15.06 -2.41
N ILE A 130 18.54 -14.41 -3.56
CA ILE A 130 18.60 -12.94 -3.66
C ILE A 130 17.45 -12.30 -2.88
N PHE A 131 16.24 -12.86 -2.96
CA PHE A 131 15.09 -12.41 -2.19
C PHE A 131 15.38 -12.41 -0.68
N ILE A 132 15.88 -13.52 -0.13
CA ILE A 132 16.21 -13.63 1.30
C ILE A 132 17.29 -12.63 1.70
N GLN A 133 18.32 -12.43 0.88
CA GLN A 133 19.37 -11.46 1.16
C GLN A 133 18.81 -10.03 1.20
N LEU A 134 17.97 -9.67 0.22
CA LEU A 134 17.34 -8.36 0.14
C LEU A 134 16.44 -8.08 1.35
N LEU A 135 15.68 -9.06 1.84
CA LEU A 135 14.86 -8.87 3.05
C LEU A 135 15.68 -8.40 4.27
N LYS A 136 16.89 -8.95 4.47
CA LYS A 136 17.77 -8.60 5.59
C LYS A 136 18.36 -7.19 5.42
N ASP A 137 18.87 -6.93 4.23
CA ASP A 137 19.59 -5.69 3.95
C ASP A 137 18.62 -4.50 3.92
N LEU A 138 17.48 -4.66 3.24
CA LEU A 138 16.45 -3.63 3.16
C LEU A 138 15.86 -3.30 4.54
N LYS A 139 15.65 -4.30 5.41
CA LYS A 139 15.21 -4.05 6.79
C LYS A 139 16.19 -3.13 7.51
N THR A 140 17.49 -3.42 7.40
CA THR A 140 18.55 -2.61 8.02
C THR A 140 18.56 -1.19 7.47
N ILE A 141 18.33 -1.02 6.17
CA ILE A 141 18.28 0.30 5.53
C ILE A 141 17.09 1.11 6.02
N VAL A 142 15.91 0.49 6.08
CA VAL A 142 14.66 1.22 6.35
C VAL A 142 14.31 1.37 7.83
N CYS A 143 15.06 0.73 8.75
CA CYS A 143 14.72 0.72 10.19
C CYS A 143 14.85 2.08 10.89
N LYS A 144 15.51 3.05 10.25
CA LYS A 144 15.67 4.41 10.78
C LYS A 144 14.51 5.36 10.45
N TYR A 145 13.58 4.94 9.59
CA TYR A 145 12.42 5.73 9.18
C TYR A 145 11.17 5.32 9.95
N ASP A 146 10.19 6.22 9.99
CA ASP A 146 8.91 5.94 10.63
C ASP A 146 8.14 4.86 9.86
N ASP A 147 7.30 4.12 10.60
CA ASP A 147 6.44 3.09 10.00
C ASP A 147 5.47 3.71 8.99
N GLY A 148 5.43 3.15 7.78
CA GLY A 148 4.46 3.52 6.74
C GLY A 148 3.09 2.85 6.90
N PRO A 149 2.20 2.99 5.91
CA PRO A 149 0.99 2.18 5.79
C PRO A 149 1.27 0.68 5.79
N TYR A 150 0.42 -0.10 6.47
CA TYR A 150 0.44 -1.56 6.35
C TYR A 150 -0.15 -2.00 4.99
N ILE A 151 0.58 -2.85 4.28
CA ILE A 151 0.18 -3.40 2.98
C ILE A 151 -0.62 -4.69 3.21
N LEU A 152 -1.91 -4.68 2.82
CA LEU A 152 -2.85 -5.76 3.14
C LEU A 152 -2.56 -7.07 2.39
N THR A 153 -2.00 -6.96 1.17
CA THR A 153 -1.82 -8.07 0.22
C THR A 153 -0.53 -8.86 0.45
N ASP A 154 0.30 -8.40 1.37
CA ASP A 154 1.69 -8.80 1.52
C ASP A 154 1.98 -9.21 2.97
N LYS A 155 3.02 -10.03 3.15
CA LYS A 155 3.51 -10.38 4.48
C LYS A 155 4.56 -9.36 4.90
N GLN A 156 4.38 -8.80 6.10
CA GLN A 156 5.37 -7.92 6.70
C GLN A 156 6.59 -8.72 7.16
N TRP A 157 7.78 -8.22 6.86
CA TRP A 157 9.05 -8.79 7.32
C TRP A 157 9.49 -8.13 8.63
N GLN A 158 9.49 -8.91 9.72
CA GLN A 158 10.02 -8.59 11.03
C GLN A 158 9.62 -7.20 11.57
N ASN A 159 8.32 -6.86 11.49
CA ASN A 159 7.76 -5.58 11.91
C ASN A 159 8.53 -4.36 11.36
N SER A 160 8.84 -4.38 10.05
CA SER A 160 9.56 -3.29 9.38
C SER A 160 8.74 -2.71 8.22
N ASN A 161 9.28 -1.69 7.56
CA ASN A 161 8.75 -1.14 6.32
C ASN A 161 8.97 -2.05 5.08
N VAL A 162 9.44 -3.29 5.29
CA VAL A 162 9.66 -4.29 4.23
C VAL A 162 8.51 -5.30 4.23
N PHE A 163 7.90 -5.48 3.06
CA PHE A 163 6.80 -6.39 2.80
C PHE A 163 7.13 -7.26 1.59
N PHE A 164 6.52 -8.44 1.49
CA PHE A 164 6.71 -9.29 0.32
C PHE A 164 5.49 -10.14 -0.03
N ARG A 165 5.45 -10.54 -1.30
CA ARG A 165 4.50 -11.55 -1.81
C ARG A 165 5.08 -12.30 -3.00
N TYR A 166 4.49 -13.44 -3.30
CA TYR A 166 4.72 -14.15 -4.55
C TYR A 166 3.72 -13.68 -5.61
N GLY A 167 4.16 -13.46 -6.85
CA GLY A 167 3.27 -13.09 -7.94
C GLY A 167 3.98 -12.85 -9.26
N ALA A 168 3.28 -12.23 -10.21
CA ALA A 168 3.85 -11.83 -11.49
C ALA A 168 4.88 -10.69 -11.28
N LEU A 169 6.07 -10.88 -11.83
CA LEU A 169 7.14 -9.87 -11.88
C LEU A 169 7.16 -9.17 -13.23
N LYS A 170 6.87 -9.93 -14.30
CA LYS A 170 6.67 -9.43 -15.67
C LYS A 170 5.22 -9.66 -16.03
N PRO A 171 4.30 -8.74 -15.68
CA PRO A 171 2.87 -8.97 -15.84
C PRO A 171 2.54 -9.29 -17.30
N ARG A 172 1.99 -10.48 -17.50
CA ARG A 172 1.28 -10.86 -18.72
C ARG A 172 -0.20 -10.78 -18.39
N PHE A 173 -0.99 -10.23 -19.29
CA PHE A 173 -2.43 -10.11 -19.11
C PHE A 173 -3.12 -11.23 -19.87
N SER A 174 -4.16 -11.82 -19.28
CA SER A 174 -5.01 -12.75 -20.00
C SER A 174 -5.93 -11.99 -20.97
N ASN A 175 -6.26 -12.59 -22.13
CA ASN A 175 -7.14 -11.95 -23.11
C ASN A 175 -8.57 -11.72 -22.57
N GLU A 176 -9.00 -12.48 -21.56
CA GLU A 176 -10.37 -12.42 -21.03
C GLU A 176 -10.51 -11.48 -19.82
N LYS A 177 -9.42 -11.26 -19.08
CA LYS A 177 -9.39 -10.42 -17.88
C LYS A 177 -8.09 -9.62 -17.89
N ASN A 178 -8.20 -8.30 -17.81
CA ASN A 178 -7.06 -7.38 -17.73
C ASN A 178 -6.36 -7.46 -16.35
N VAL A 179 -6.02 -8.67 -15.92
CA VAL A 179 -5.34 -9.00 -14.67
C VAL A 179 -4.04 -9.75 -15.00
N PRO A 180 -2.96 -9.50 -14.25
CA PRO A 180 -1.74 -10.28 -14.38
C PRO A 180 -1.99 -11.76 -14.13
N VAL A 181 -1.24 -12.62 -14.82
CA VAL A 181 -1.29 -14.08 -14.63
C VAL A 181 0.06 -14.63 -14.18
N ILE A 182 0.01 -15.73 -13.43
CA ILE A 182 1.14 -16.62 -13.12
C ILE A 182 0.89 -18.01 -13.72
N VAL A 183 1.97 -18.76 -13.90
CA VAL A 183 2.00 -20.09 -14.53
C VAL A 183 2.13 -21.14 -13.43
N THR A 184 1.26 -22.15 -13.44
CA THR A 184 1.35 -23.32 -12.55
C THR A 184 2.49 -24.25 -12.97
N PRO A 185 2.93 -25.21 -12.14
CA PRO A 185 3.91 -26.23 -12.55
C PRO A 185 3.45 -27.06 -13.76
N GLN A 186 2.15 -27.16 -13.99
CA GLN A 186 1.53 -27.87 -15.12
C GLN A 186 1.49 -27.01 -16.40
N GLY A 187 1.80 -25.72 -16.32
CA GLY A 187 1.80 -24.79 -17.45
C GLY A 187 0.52 -23.96 -17.60
N ASP A 188 -0.45 -24.11 -16.70
CA ASP A 188 -1.72 -23.38 -16.75
C ASP A 188 -1.53 -21.92 -16.33
N LEU A 189 -2.24 -21.01 -17.00
CA LEU A 189 -2.28 -19.59 -16.62
C LEU A 189 -3.40 -19.36 -15.60
N ILE A 190 -3.03 -18.95 -14.39
CA ILE A 190 -3.98 -18.56 -13.36
C ILE A 190 -3.83 -17.07 -13.02
N PRO A 191 -4.93 -16.36 -12.68
CA PRO A 191 -4.84 -14.96 -12.30
C PRO A 191 -4.00 -14.76 -11.03
N ASP A 192 -3.08 -13.79 -11.04
CA ASP A 192 -2.38 -13.27 -9.85
C ASP A 192 -3.37 -12.40 -9.06
N LYS A 193 -4.30 -13.04 -8.35
CA LYS A 193 -5.32 -12.33 -7.58
C LYS A 193 -4.73 -11.77 -6.30
N GLU A 194 -4.96 -10.49 -6.08
CA GLU A 194 -4.71 -9.85 -4.80
C GLU A 194 -5.99 -9.93 -3.95
N LEU A 195 -5.90 -10.63 -2.82
CA LEU A 195 -6.89 -10.55 -1.75
C LEU A 195 -6.37 -9.54 -0.72
N PRO A 196 -7.24 -8.88 0.06
CA PRO A 196 -6.82 -7.96 1.14
C PRO A 196 -6.25 -8.72 2.36
N LEU A 197 -5.50 -9.80 2.10
CA LEU A 197 -4.76 -10.64 3.02
C LEU A 197 -3.63 -11.33 2.26
N TYR A 198 -2.51 -11.57 2.94
CA TYR A 198 -1.41 -12.36 2.40
C TYR A 198 -1.85 -13.80 2.12
N SER A 199 -1.65 -14.25 0.89
CA SER A 199 -1.92 -15.62 0.46
C SER A 199 -0.88 -16.07 -0.56
N LEU A 200 -0.66 -17.39 -0.61
CA LEU A 200 0.25 -18.01 -1.57
C LEU A 200 -0.53 -18.90 -2.55
N PRO A 201 -0.10 -18.97 -3.82
CA PRO A 201 -0.56 -20.01 -4.73
C PRO A 201 -0.30 -21.39 -4.13
N SER A 202 -1.18 -22.35 -4.40
CA SER A 202 -1.11 -23.71 -3.81
C SER A 202 0.16 -24.50 -4.15
N PHE A 203 0.92 -24.07 -5.15
CA PHE A 203 2.17 -24.69 -5.60
C PHE A 203 3.43 -23.95 -5.11
N VAL A 204 3.27 -22.91 -4.30
CA VAL A 204 4.38 -22.11 -3.76
C VAL A 204 4.42 -22.28 -2.25
N ASP A 205 5.55 -22.78 -1.77
CA ASP A 205 5.87 -22.77 -0.35
C ASP A 205 6.64 -21.50 0.01
N GLU A 206 6.34 -20.94 1.18
CA GLU A 206 7.17 -19.87 1.73
C GLU A 206 8.58 -20.40 2.08
N PRO A 207 9.66 -19.65 1.77
CA PRO A 207 11.03 -20.10 2.04
C PRO A 207 11.21 -20.44 3.52
N ILE A 208 11.91 -21.54 3.80
CA ILE A 208 12.11 -22.03 5.18
C ILE A 208 12.71 -20.94 6.06
N TYR A 209 13.72 -20.23 5.55
CA TYR A 209 14.34 -19.12 6.26
C TYR A 209 13.32 -18.05 6.68
N VAL A 210 12.37 -17.71 5.82
CA VAL A 210 11.34 -16.71 6.11
C VAL A 210 10.39 -17.21 7.19
N LYS A 211 9.95 -18.47 7.11
CA LYS A 211 9.07 -19.09 8.13
C LYS A 211 9.72 -19.12 9.51
N GLU A 212 11.01 -19.47 9.57
CA GLU A 212 11.74 -19.62 10.83
C GLU A 212 12.18 -18.27 11.44
N ASN A 213 12.39 -17.24 10.63
CA ASN A 213 12.97 -15.98 11.07
C ASN A 213 11.97 -14.81 11.07
N ASN A 214 10.77 -14.96 10.51
CA ASN A 214 9.76 -13.90 10.59
C ASN A 214 9.00 -13.98 11.92
N TYR A 215 9.31 -13.08 12.85
CA TYR A 215 8.58 -13.00 14.11
C TYR A 215 7.19 -12.44 13.85
N PHE A 216 6.18 -13.29 14.07
CA PHE A 216 4.79 -12.87 14.07
C PHE A 216 4.42 -12.38 15.47
N ILE A 217 3.94 -11.15 15.58
CA ILE A 217 3.22 -10.73 16.77
C ILE A 217 1.76 -11.10 16.51
N GLU A 218 1.24 -12.10 17.22
CA GLU A 218 -0.21 -12.31 17.27
C GLU A 218 -0.83 -11.05 17.88
N TYR A 219 -1.53 -10.29 17.03
CA TYR A 219 -2.26 -9.13 17.50
C TYR A 219 -3.55 -9.60 18.15
N SER A 220 -3.71 -9.30 19.43
CA SER A 220 -4.97 -9.48 20.11
C SER A 220 -6.01 -8.56 19.49
N ASN A 221 -7.19 -9.10 19.19
CA ASN A 221 -8.35 -8.30 18.80
C ASN A 221 -8.80 -7.33 19.91
N GLY A 222 -8.25 -7.44 21.12
CA GLY A 222 -8.47 -6.48 22.20
C GLY A 222 -9.96 -6.28 22.47
N LYS A 223 -10.39 -5.03 22.60
CA LYS A 223 -11.81 -4.66 22.79
C LYS A 223 -12.71 -4.98 21.59
N LEU A 224 -12.17 -5.26 20.41
CA LEU A 224 -13.01 -5.61 19.24
C LEU A 224 -13.76 -6.93 19.49
N THR A 225 -13.25 -7.81 20.36
CA THR A 225 -13.93 -9.06 20.72
C THR A 225 -15.21 -8.85 21.51
N ASP A 226 -15.42 -7.67 22.10
CA ASP A 226 -16.66 -7.31 22.77
C ASP A 226 -17.83 -7.08 21.79
N TYR A 227 -17.53 -7.02 20.48
CA TYR A 227 -18.49 -6.73 19.42
C TYR A 227 -18.56 -7.88 18.43
N GLN A 228 -19.77 -8.37 18.18
CA GLN A 228 -20.04 -9.28 17.07
C GLN A 228 -20.25 -8.47 15.79
N ILE A 229 -19.38 -8.64 14.79
CA ILE A 229 -19.55 -7.98 13.49
C ILE A 229 -20.66 -8.67 12.70
N ASP A 230 -21.76 -7.97 12.46
CA ASP A 230 -22.93 -8.49 11.76
C ASP A 230 -22.78 -8.36 10.24
N SER A 231 -22.27 -7.22 9.78
CA SER A 231 -22.03 -6.97 8.35
C SER A 231 -21.08 -5.79 8.14
N ALA A 232 -20.39 -5.77 7.00
CA ALA A 232 -19.69 -4.57 6.53
C ALA A 232 -20.64 -3.69 5.71
N VAL A 233 -20.76 -2.43 6.11
CA VAL A 233 -21.59 -1.41 5.45
C VAL A 233 -20.81 -0.76 4.31
N HIS A 234 -19.53 -0.45 4.54
CA HIS A 234 -18.69 0.22 3.57
C HIS A 234 -17.22 -0.13 3.80
N PHE A 235 -16.44 -0.21 2.73
CA PHE A 235 -14.99 -0.31 2.79
C PHE A 235 -14.35 0.79 1.97
N SER A 236 -13.28 1.34 2.54
CA SER A 236 -12.38 2.27 1.86
C SER A 236 -10.95 1.89 2.21
N ASN A 237 -9.96 2.53 1.57
CA ASN A 237 -8.58 2.35 1.97
C ASN A 237 -8.34 2.81 3.42
N ASN A 238 -9.12 3.77 3.91
CA ASN A 238 -9.02 4.25 5.29
C ASN A 238 -9.45 3.22 6.35
N GLY A 239 -10.14 2.15 5.96
CA GLY A 239 -10.80 1.22 6.88
C GLY A 239 -12.25 0.96 6.48
N GLY A 240 -12.93 0.13 7.28
CA GLY A 240 -14.32 -0.24 7.11
C GLY A 240 -15.28 0.49 8.05
N VAL A 241 -16.55 0.41 7.68
CA VAL A 241 -17.70 0.74 8.53
C VAL A 241 -18.49 -0.55 8.70
N TYR A 242 -18.74 -0.92 9.95
CA TYR A 242 -19.34 -2.20 10.29
C TYR A 242 -20.61 -1.98 11.11
N LEU A 243 -21.64 -2.76 10.82
CA LEU A 243 -22.74 -2.99 11.75
C LEU A 243 -22.28 -4.08 12.72
N ALA A 244 -22.38 -3.80 14.02
CA ALA A 244 -22.01 -4.76 15.05
C ALA A 244 -23.02 -4.79 16.18
N SER A 245 -23.02 -5.89 16.93
CA SER A 245 -23.89 -6.10 18.08
C SER A 245 -23.09 -6.37 19.35
N ARG A 246 -23.52 -5.79 20.47
CA ARG A 246 -22.99 -6.06 21.82
C ARG A 246 -24.13 -6.08 22.83
N ASN A 247 -24.26 -7.17 23.59
CA ASN A 247 -25.33 -7.36 24.58
C ASN A 247 -26.75 -7.09 24.03
N GLY A 248 -27.04 -7.56 22.81
CA GLY A 248 -28.34 -7.40 22.16
C GLY A 248 -28.63 -6.00 21.61
N LYS A 249 -27.69 -5.05 21.70
CA LYS A 249 -27.80 -3.71 21.10
C LYS A 249 -26.92 -3.59 19.87
N LYS A 250 -27.38 -2.84 18.87
CA LYS A 250 -26.66 -2.57 17.63
C LYS A 250 -25.82 -1.29 17.73
N TYR A 251 -24.69 -1.29 17.04
CA TYR A 251 -23.71 -0.22 16.96
C TYR A 251 -23.13 -0.10 15.55
N ILE A 252 -22.67 1.10 15.20
CA ILE A 252 -21.79 1.32 14.06
C ILE A 252 -20.35 1.41 14.55
N LEU A 253 -19.47 0.58 13.98
CA LEU A 253 -18.03 0.62 14.21
C LEU A 253 -17.36 1.24 12.98
N LYS A 254 -16.67 2.36 13.16
CA LYS A 254 -15.85 3.00 12.13
C LYS A 254 -14.38 2.72 12.41
N GLU A 255 -13.68 2.18 11.41
CA GLU A 255 -12.26 1.84 11.47
C GLU A 255 -11.40 2.89 10.75
N GLY A 256 -10.28 3.23 11.37
CA GLY A 256 -9.26 4.12 10.83
C GLY A 256 -7.90 3.43 10.86
N ARG A 257 -7.40 3.04 9.69
CA ARG A 257 -6.05 2.49 9.49
C ARG A 257 -4.99 3.58 9.70
N LYS A 258 -3.90 3.25 10.38
CA LYS A 258 -2.76 4.15 10.56
C LYS A 258 -2.04 4.41 9.24
N ASN A 259 -1.51 5.63 9.09
CA ASN A 259 -0.70 6.14 7.98
C ASN A 259 -1.37 6.19 6.60
N VAL A 260 -2.63 5.78 6.44
CA VAL A 260 -3.36 5.87 5.17
C VAL A 260 -4.30 7.07 5.10
N GLY A 261 -4.62 7.49 3.88
CA GLY A 261 -5.50 8.60 3.57
C GLY A 261 -4.96 9.94 4.06
N VAL A 262 -3.64 10.07 4.23
CA VAL A 262 -3.01 11.34 4.54
C VAL A 262 -3.22 12.26 3.34
N SER A 263 -3.81 13.43 3.57
CA SER A 263 -3.87 14.50 2.57
C SER A 263 -2.77 15.52 2.86
N ASP A 264 -2.32 16.21 1.83
CA ASP A 264 -1.38 17.33 1.93
C ASP A 264 -1.89 18.46 2.83
N ARG A 265 -3.21 18.67 2.90
CA ARG A 265 -3.83 19.76 3.67
C ARG A 265 -4.04 19.46 5.14
N SER A 266 -4.49 18.25 5.48
CA SER A 266 -4.80 17.90 6.87
C SER A 266 -3.62 17.28 7.61
N CYS A 267 -2.67 16.66 6.90
CA CYS A 267 -1.59 15.83 7.48
C CYS A 267 -2.05 14.71 8.43
N LEU A 268 -3.35 14.54 8.65
CA LEU A 268 -3.93 13.51 9.52
C LEU A 268 -4.27 12.28 8.68
N ASP A 269 -3.83 11.12 9.14
CA ASP A 269 -4.22 9.82 8.59
C ASP A 269 -5.64 9.42 9.03
N ALA A 270 -6.11 8.25 8.58
CA ALA A 270 -7.44 7.75 8.95
C ALA A 270 -7.56 7.43 10.45
N PHE A 271 -6.51 6.90 11.06
CA PHE A 271 -6.44 6.62 12.48
C PHE A 271 -6.71 7.86 13.35
N HIS A 272 -6.00 8.96 13.08
CA HIS A 272 -6.19 10.21 13.82
C HIS A 272 -7.52 10.87 13.51
N ARG A 273 -8.05 10.74 12.28
CA ARG A 273 -9.39 11.23 11.95
C ARG A 273 -10.49 10.56 12.76
N ILE A 274 -10.41 9.24 12.96
CA ILE A 274 -11.37 8.51 13.82
C ILE A 274 -11.33 9.03 15.26
N LYS A 275 -10.12 9.25 15.80
CA LYS A 275 -9.95 9.79 17.16
C LYS A 275 -10.47 11.22 17.28
N HIS A 276 -10.24 12.06 16.27
CA HIS A 276 -10.75 13.41 16.24
C HIS A 276 -12.29 13.43 16.13
N GLU A 277 -12.86 12.58 15.27
CA GLU A 277 -14.32 12.43 15.14
C GLU A 277 -14.95 12.02 16.48
N TYR A 278 -14.37 11.06 17.20
CA TYR A 278 -14.79 10.70 18.55
C TYR A 278 -14.82 11.91 19.49
N GLN A 279 -13.76 12.72 19.52
CA GLN A 279 -13.68 13.89 20.39
C GLN A 279 -14.78 14.92 20.08
N ILE A 280 -15.04 15.17 18.80
CA ILE A 280 -16.10 16.09 18.35
C ILE A 280 -17.49 15.54 18.71
N LEU A 281 -17.77 14.26 18.45
CA LEU A 281 -19.05 13.67 18.80
C LEU A 281 -19.30 13.68 20.32
N ARG A 282 -18.25 13.45 21.13
CA ARG A 282 -18.35 13.54 22.59
C ARG A 282 -18.68 14.96 23.06
N SER A 283 -18.09 16.00 22.47
CA SER A 283 -18.39 17.39 22.84
C SER A 283 -19.80 17.82 22.43
N LEU A 284 -20.34 17.23 21.37
CA LEU A 284 -21.68 17.48 20.85
C LEU A 284 -22.78 16.58 21.45
N SER A 285 -22.44 15.64 22.34
CA SER A 285 -23.38 14.70 22.96
C SER A 285 -24.61 15.30 23.66
N PRO A 286 -24.63 16.57 24.13
CA PRO A 286 -25.86 17.19 24.64
C PRO A 286 -26.95 17.46 23.58
N LEU A 287 -26.60 17.45 22.28
CA LEU A 287 -27.52 17.73 21.19
C LEU A 287 -28.23 16.45 20.75
N SER A 288 -29.57 16.46 20.74
CA SER A 288 -30.38 15.27 20.38
C SER A 288 -30.24 14.84 18.92
N ASP A 289 -29.86 15.75 18.03
CA ASP A 289 -29.74 15.50 16.58
C ASP A 289 -28.36 14.95 16.18
N VAL A 290 -27.45 14.77 17.14
CA VAL A 290 -26.09 14.28 16.89
C VAL A 290 -25.95 12.84 17.36
N VAL A 291 -25.24 12.01 16.58
CA VAL A 291 -24.96 10.64 16.97
C VAL A 291 -24.11 10.55 18.23
N ASN A 292 -24.53 9.69 19.16
CA ASN A 292 -23.78 9.45 20.37
C ASN A 292 -22.61 8.48 20.12
N ALA A 293 -21.40 8.98 20.37
CA ALA A 293 -20.19 8.17 20.43
C ALA A 293 -20.08 7.46 21.78
N VAL A 294 -19.97 6.14 21.73
CA VAL A 294 -20.01 5.22 22.87
C VAL A 294 -18.62 4.90 23.40
N ASP A 295 -17.68 4.61 22.50
CA ASP A 295 -16.30 4.26 22.84
C ASP A 295 -15.37 4.61 21.67
N CYS A 296 -14.07 4.74 21.98
CA CYS A 296 -13.01 4.84 20.99
C CYS A 296 -11.79 4.10 21.50
N PHE A 297 -11.28 3.13 20.74
CA PHE A 297 -10.18 2.29 21.17
C PHE A 297 -9.28 1.87 20.01
N ASP A 298 -8.06 1.48 20.35
CA ASP A 298 -7.07 1.02 19.39
C ASP A 298 -6.99 -0.50 19.42
N VAL A 299 -6.92 -1.12 18.24
CA VAL A 299 -6.60 -2.53 18.07
C VAL A 299 -5.50 -2.62 17.02
N TRP A 300 -4.35 -3.14 17.43
CA TRP A 300 -3.15 -3.14 16.60
C TRP A 300 -2.84 -1.74 16.03
N ASN A 301 -2.79 -1.58 14.70
CA ASN A 301 -2.47 -0.32 14.01
C ASN A 301 -3.73 0.44 13.55
N HIS A 302 -4.88 0.17 14.20
CA HIS A 302 -6.18 0.65 13.77
C HIS A 302 -6.92 1.29 14.94
N ALA A 303 -7.62 2.41 14.68
CA ALA A 303 -8.52 3.05 15.64
C ALA A 303 -9.96 2.69 15.29
N PHE A 304 -10.77 2.41 16.31
CA PHE A 304 -12.20 2.11 16.17
C PHE A 304 -13.03 3.11 16.96
N LEU A 305 -14.00 3.74 16.29
CA LEU A 305 -15.05 4.56 16.91
C LEU A 305 -16.35 3.77 16.92
N VAL A 306 -17.00 3.72 18.09
CA VAL A 306 -18.29 3.06 18.28
C VAL A 306 -19.38 4.09 18.43
N GLU A 307 -20.40 4.00 17.59
CA GLU A 307 -21.57 4.87 17.56
C GLU A 307 -22.85 4.07 17.82
N VAL A 308 -23.85 4.69 18.42
CA VAL A 308 -25.18 4.09 18.56
C VAL A 308 -25.82 3.91 17.17
N PHE A 309 -26.41 2.74 16.91
CA PHE A 309 -27.20 2.49 15.71
C PHE A 309 -28.63 3.01 15.90
N PHE A 310 -29.12 3.82 14.96
CA PHE A 310 -30.48 4.39 14.94
C PHE A 310 -31.43 3.54 14.10
#